data_AF-A0A955B8M8-F1
#
_entry.id   AF-A0A955B8M8-F1
#
_cell.length_a   1.000
_cell.length_b   1.000
_cell.length_c   1.000
_cell.angle_alpha   90.00
_cell.angle_beta   90.00
_cell.angle_gamma   90.00
#
_symmetry.space_group_name_H-M   'P 1'
#
loop_
_entity.id
_entity.type
_entity.pdbx_description
1 polymer ?
#
loop_
_entity_poly.entity_id
_entity_poly.type
_entity_poly.pdbx_seq_one_letter_code
_entity_poly.pdbx_strand_id
1 'polypeptide(L)'
;MADSLPSTSHRELTFENGSAIGLSHRWHKGQYCTILTKAGIVGCGIYALDTPAEFGQAIAIAKGTPSNPLCEPEDLYDAKIVGVTPRASELGIEIGMTGKQAVELMLQAELD
;
A
#
# COMPACT_ATOMS: atom_id res chain seq x y z
N MET A 1 -20.52 -15.58 -0.95
CA MET A 1 -19.99 -16.75 -0.20
C MET A 1 -19.10 -16.19 0.89
N ALA A 2 -19.25 -16.63 2.13
CA ALA A 2 -18.29 -16.24 3.17
C ALA A 2 -16.97 -16.92 2.80
N ASP A 3 -15.95 -16.13 2.43
CA ASP A 3 -14.63 -16.68 2.12
C ASP A 3 -14.15 -17.51 3.32
N SER A 4 -13.74 -18.75 3.05
CA SER A 4 -13.07 -19.58 4.04
C SER A 4 -11.78 -18.89 4.46
N LEU A 5 -11.61 -18.63 5.76
CA LEU A 5 -10.38 -18.09 6.31
C LEU A 5 -9.37 -19.21 6.57
N PRO A 6 -8.06 -19.00 6.33
CA PRO A 6 -7.47 -17.81 5.74
C PRO A 6 -7.77 -17.69 4.24
N SER A 7 -7.91 -16.47 3.75
CA SER A 7 -8.05 -16.21 2.31
C SER A 7 -7.03 -15.19 1.83
N THR A 8 -6.65 -15.35 0.56
CA THR A 8 -5.72 -14.49 -0.14
C THR A 8 -6.25 -14.25 -1.54
N SER A 9 -6.03 -13.05 -2.06
CA SER A 9 -6.35 -12.71 -3.42
C SER A 9 -5.31 -11.71 -3.94
N HIS A 10 -5.06 -11.77 -5.25
CA HIS A 10 -4.22 -10.80 -5.92
C HIS A 10 -4.81 -10.47 -7.29
N ARG A 11 -4.51 -9.29 -7.79
CA ARG A 11 -4.92 -8.84 -9.12
C ARG A 11 -3.98 -7.75 -9.63
N GLU A 12 -3.86 -7.65 -10.94
CA GLU A 12 -3.19 -6.53 -11.56
C GLU A 12 -4.07 -5.28 -11.49
N LEU A 13 -3.46 -4.15 -11.21
CA LEU A 13 -4.09 -2.84 -11.12
C LEU A 13 -3.43 -1.90 -12.13
N THR A 14 -4.25 -1.19 -12.91
CA THR A 14 -3.76 -0.25 -13.93
C THR A 14 -3.79 1.19 -13.40
N PHE A 15 -2.68 1.88 -13.60
CA PHE A 15 -2.44 3.28 -13.23
C PHE A 15 -2.00 4.07 -14.46
N GLU A 16 -1.89 5.39 -14.34
CA GLU A 16 -1.45 6.24 -15.45
C GLU A 16 0.02 5.97 -15.80
N ASN A 17 0.87 5.70 -14.79
CA ASN A 17 2.30 5.48 -14.97
C ASN A 17 2.71 4.00 -15.06
N GLY A 18 1.77 3.05 -15.15
CA GLY A 18 2.09 1.63 -15.31
C GLY A 18 1.08 0.69 -14.64
N SER A 19 1.54 -0.50 -14.27
CA SER A 19 0.75 -1.47 -13.52
C SER A 19 1.41 -1.90 -12.22
N ALA A 20 0.58 -2.29 -11.26
CA ALA A 20 0.96 -2.74 -9.94
C ALA A 20 0.20 -4.02 -9.56
N ILE A 21 0.65 -4.74 -8.55
CA ILE A 21 -0.04 -5.92 -8.02
C ILE A 21 -0.77 -5.54 -6.75
N GLY A 22 -2.10 -5.57 -6.79
CA GLY A 22 -2.95 -5.46 -5.61
C GLY A 22 -3.03 -6.79 -4.87
N LEU A 23 -2.91 -6.76 -3.55
CA LEU A 23 -2.99 -7.92 -2.66
C LEU A 23 -4.02 -7.66 -1.56
N SER A 24 -4.80 -8.68 -1.21
CA SER A 24 -5.67 -8.69 -0.03
C SER A 24 -5.59 -10.03 0.67
N HIS A 25 -5.38 -9.99 1.99
CA HIS A 25 -5.25 -11.15 2.86
C HIS A 25 -6.16 -11.02 4.07
N ARG A 26 -6.80 -12.13 4.46
CA ARG A 26 -7.74 -12.18 5.58
C ARG A 26 -7.47 -13.39 6.47
N TRP A 27 -7.57 -13.19 7.78
CA TRP A 27 -7.51 -14.24 8.79
C TRP A 27 -8.47 -13.92 9.95
N HIS A 28 -8.50 -14.79 10.96
CA HIS A 28 -9.35 -14.57 12.11
C HIS A 28 -8.97 -13.25 12.82
N LYS A 29 -9.91 -12.29 12.85
CA LYS A 29 -9.76 -10.95 13.44
C LYS A 29 -8.69 -10.06 12.80
N GLY A 30 -8.27 -10.34 11.57
CA GLY A 30 -7.34 -9.46 10.89
C GLY A 30 -7.42 -9.55 9.38
N GLN A 31 -6.94 -8.48 8.77
CA GLN A 31 -6.89 -8.31 7.34
C GLN A 31 -5.75 -7.34 7.01
N TYR A 32 -5.19 -7.45 5.82
CA TYR A 32 -4.38 -6.38 5.26
C TYR A 32 -4.52 -6.34 3.74
N CYS A 33 -4.48 -5.14 3.18
CA CYS A 33 -4.33 -4.92 1.75
C CYS A 33 -3.10 -4.08 1.45
N THR A 34 -2.58 -4.24 0.23
CA THR A 34 -1.42 -3.51 -0.27
C THR A 34 -1.45 -3.42 -1.79
N ILE A 35 -0.82 -2.38 -2.33
CA ILE A 35 -0.47 -2.23 -3.74
C ILE A 35 1.05 -2.32 -3.84
N LEU A 36 1.54 -3.33 -4.55
CA LEU A 36 2.95 -3.61 -4.76
C LEU A 36 3.40 -3.07 -6.12
N THR A 37 4.40 -2.20 -6.12
CA THR A 37 5.10 -1.72 -7.31
C THR A 37 6.52 -2.27 -7.34
N LYS A 38 7.27 -1.99 -8.41
CA LYS A 38 8.70 -2.33 -8.47
C LYS A 38 9.54 -1.52 -7.47
N ALA A 39 9.15 -0.27 -7.20
CA ALA A 39 9.90 0.64 -6.33
C ALA A 39 9.58 0.46 -4.84
N GLY A 40 8.37 -0.01 -4.52
CA GLY A 40 7.90 -0.04 -3.15
C GLY A 40 6.46 -0.50 -2.96
N ILE A 41 5.95 -0.26 -1.76
CA ILE A 41 4.61 -0.68 -1.32
C ILE A 41 3.80 0.51 -0.82
N VAL A 42 2.55 0.59 -1.28
CA VAL A 42 1.49 1.37 -0.62
C VAL A 42 0.58 0.39 0.14
N GLY A 43 0.61 0.43 1.47
CA GLY A 43 -0.05 -0.55 2.33
C GLY A 43 -1.05 0.05 3.30
N CYS A 44 -1.94 -0.78 3.84
CA CYS A 44 -2.70 -0.41 5.04
C CYS A 44 -1.78 -0.37 6.29
N GLY A 45 -2.26 0.22 7.40
CA GLY A 45 -1.45 0.55 8.57
C GLY A 45 -0.94 -0.62 9.45
N ILE A 46 -0.86 -1.85 8.93
CA ILE A 46 -0.33 -3.00 9.67
C ILE A 46 1.21 -3.03 9.71
N TYR A 47 1.88 -2.37 8.76
CA TYR A 47 3.34 -2.36 8.66
C TYR A 47 3.96 -1.45 9.74
N ALA A 48 4.97 -1.97 10.44
CA ALA A 48 5.88 -1.14 11.22
C ALA A 48 6.87 -0.47 10.26
N LEU A 49 6.88 0.87 10.16
CA LEU A 49 7.70 1.61 9.19
C LEU A 49 9.19 1.63 9.52
N ASP A 50 9.55 1.44 10.79
CA ASP A 50 10.93 1.39 11.27
C ASP A 50 11.73 0.27 10.58
N THR A 51 11.14 -0.93 10.52
CA THR A 51 11.77 -2.12 9.95
C THR A 51 12.14 -1.93 8.47
N PRO A 52 11.23 -1.62 7.53
CA PRO A 52 11.59 -1.40 6.12
C PRO A 52 12.49 -0.17 5.91
N ALA A 53 12.44 0.82 6.79
CA ALA A 53 13.33 1.98 6.72
C ALA A 53 14.80 1.58 6.94
N GLU A 54 15.09 0.64 7.85
CA GLU A 54 16.46 0.11 8.06
C GLU A 54 17.05 -0.54 6.80
N PHE A 55 16.20 -1.06 5.91
CA PHE A 55 16.61 -1.69 4.65
C PHE A 55 16.47 -0.77 3.44
N GLY A 56 16.18 0.53 3.63
CA GLY A 56 16.03 1.49 2.53
C GLY A 56 14.82 1.22 1.63
N GLN A 57 13.81 0.50 2.10
CA GLN A 57 12.62 0.18 1.30
C GLN A 57 11.66 1.38 1.24
N ALA A 58 11.05 1.62 0.07
CA ALA A 58 10.02 2.64 -0.10
C ALA A 58 8.65 2.09 0.35
N ILE A 59 8.16 2.52 1.52
CA ILE A 59 6.85 2.14 2.03
C ILE A 59 6.05 3.40 2.35
N ALA A 60 4.80 3.47 1.89
CA ALA A 60 3.81 4.46 2.30
C ALA A 60 2.60 3.76 2.91
N ILE A 61 2.13 4.21 4.07
CA ILE A 61 1.02 3.59 4.78
C ILE A 61 -0.22 4.49 4.80
N ALA A 62 -1.36 3.92 4.42
CA ALA A 62 -2.67 4.51 4.66
C ALA A 62 -3.32 3.87 5.89
N LYS A 63 -4.12 4.64 6.64
CA LYS A 63 -4.77 4.14 7.86
C LYS A 63 -6.28 4.02 7.69
N GLY A 64 -6.77 2.80 7.83
CA GLY A 64 -8.19 2.51 7.93
C GLY A 64 -8.77 2.90 9.28
N THR A 65 -10.09 2.93 9.34
CA THR A 65 -10.88 3.13 10.56
C THR A 65 -11.73 1.89 10.83
N PRO A 66 -12.27 1.70 12.04
CA PRO A 66 -13.22 0.60 12.29
C PRO A 66 -14.44 0.62 11.34
N SER A 67 -14.84 1.79 10.84
CA SER A 67 -15.91 1.96 9.84
C SER A 67 -15.47 1.71 8.40
N ASN A 68 -14.17 1.86 8.09
CA ASN A 68 -13.59 1.56 6.79
C ASN A 68 -12.18 0.99 6.97
N PRO A 69 -12.04 -0.33 7.17
CA PRO A 69 -10.78 -0.95 7.59
C PRO A 69 -9.74 -1.09 6.47
N LEU A 70 -10.05 -0.74 5.22
CA LEU A 70 -9.22 -0.94 4.02
C LEU A 70 -8.96 -2.43 3.75
N CYS A 71 -9.93 -3.11 3.14
CA CYS A 71 -9.96 -4.56 2.93
C CYS A 71 -9.44 -4.99 1.54
N GLU A 72 -9.67 -4.17 0.53
CA GLU A 72 -9.25 -4.41 -0.85
C GLU A 72 -8.15 -3.42 -1.22
N PRO A 73 -7.24 -3.76 -2.15
CA PRO A 73 -6.18 -2.83 -2.54
C PRO A 73 -6.74 -1.53 -3.13
N GLU A 74 -7.90 -1.57 -3.79
CA GLU A 74 -8.59 -0.38 -4.30
C GLU A 74 -9.07 0.58 -3.20
N ASP A 75 -9.28 0.10 -1.96
CA ASP A 75 -9.62 0.97 -0.83
C ASP A 75 -8.49 1.97 -0.53
N LEU A 76 -7.25 1.66 -0.94
CA LEU A 76 -6.09 2.53 -0.79
C LEU A 76 -6.12 3.72 -1.74
N TYR A 77 -6.90 3.68 -2.83
CA TYR A 77 -6.86 4.71 -3.87
C TYR A 77 -7.15 6.11 -3.33
N ASP A 78 -8.15 6.21 -2.46
CA ASP A 78 -8.59 7.46 -1.84
C ASP A 78 -8.14 7.59 -0.37
N ALA A 79 -7.66 6.50 0.24
CA ALA A 79 -7.17 6.53 1.60
C ALA A 79 -5.94 7.42 1.74
N LYS A 80 -5.87 8.16 2.84
CA LYS A 80 -4.79 9.12 3.09
C LYS A 80 -3.56 8.44 3.67
N ILE A 81 -2.40 8.74 3.08
CA ILE A 81 -1.10 8.36 3.63
C ILE A 81 -0.90 9.07 4.96
N VAL A 82 -0.57 8.31 6.00
CA VAL A 82 -0.32 8.81 7.37
C VAL A 82 1.12 8.58 7.83
N GLY A 83 1.93 7.88 7.04
CA GLY A 83 3.32 7.61 7.33
C GLY A 83 4.06 7.10 6.11
N VAL A 84 5.35 7.40 6.04
CA VAL A 84 6.24 7.04 4.93
C VAL A 84 7.62 6.68 5.48
N THR A 85 8.34 5.81 4.80
CA THR A 85 9.78 5.61 5.04
C THR A 85 10.60 6.75 4.42
N PRO A 86 11.86 6.96 4.82
CA PRO A 86 12.74 7.95 4.21
C PRO A 86 12.85 7.78 2.69
N ARG A 87 13.04 6.54 2.20
CA ARG A 87 13.09 6.27 0.76
C ARG A 87 11.80 6.63 0.04
N ALA A 88 10.62 6.35 0.62
CA ALA A 88 9.36 6.77 0.03
C ALA A 88 9.23 8.31 -0.03
N SER A 89 9.73 9.02 0.99
CA SER A 89 9.77 10.48 0.99
C SER A 89 10.70 11.04 -0.10
N GLU A 90 11.83 10.40 -0.38
CA GLU A 90 12.73 10.79 -1.48
C GLU A 90 12.08 10.66 -2.86
N LEU A 91 11.13 9.73 -3.01
CA LEU A 91 10.31 9.60 -4.22
C LEU A 91 9.21 10.67 -4.33
N GLY A 92 9.16 11.63 -3.40
CA GLY A 92 8.18 12.71 -3.36
C GLY A 92 6.84 12.34 -2.72
N ILE A 93 6.75 11.20 -2.03
CA ILE A 93 5.52 10.79 -1.35
C ILE A 93 5.39 11.51 -0.01
N GLU A 94 4.27 12.21 0.19
CA GLU A 94 4.01 13.00 1.39
C GLU A 94 2.80 12.51 2.18
N ILE A 95 2.80 12.78 3.49
CA ILE A 95 1.64 12.57 4.37
C ILE A 95 0.46 13.42 3.86
N GLY A 96 -0.74 12.82 3.78
CA GLY A 96 -1.95 13.48 3.28
C GLY A 96 -2.23 13.27 1.78
N MET A 97 -1.26 12.74 1.01
CA MET A 97 -1.51 12.22 -0.33
C MET A 97 -2.50 11.05 -0.28
N THR A 98 -3.22 10.80 -1.37
CA THR A 98 -3.98 9.56 -1.50
C THR A 98 -3.04 8.40 -1.84
N GLY A 99 -3.46 7.16 -1.57
CA GLY A 99 -2.66 6.00 -1.94
C GLY A 99 -2.48 5.89 -3.45
N LYS A 100 -3.45 6.30 -4.27
CA LYS A 100 -3.27 6.38 -5.73
C LYS A 100 -2.12 7.32 -6.10
N GLN A 101 -2.06 8.52 -5.54
CA GLN A 101 -0.96 9.46 -5.81
C GLN A 101 0.40 8.87 -5.42
N ALA A 102 0.47 8.18 -4.28
CA ALA A 102 1.69 7.52 -3.84
C ALA A 102 2.12 6.38 -4.79
N VAL A 103 1.17 5.58 -5.30
CA VAL A 103 1.47 4.53 -6.28
C VAL A 103 1.99 5.12 -7.59
N GLU A 104 1.38 6.20 -8.08
CA GLU A 104 1.82 6.86 -9.32
C GLU A 104 3.28 7.33 -9.21
N LEU A 105 3.67 7.92 -8.07
CA LEU A 105 5.06 8.31 -7.80
C LEU A 105 6.01 7.11 -7.75
N MET A 106 5.60 6.01 -7.12
CA MET A 106 6.40 4.77 -7.10
C MET A 106 6.57 4.15 -8.50
N LEU A 107 5.56 4.25 -9.36
CA LEU A 107 5.62 3.73 -10.73
C LEU A 107 6.52 4.58 -11.65
N GLN A 108 6.67 5.87 -11.35
CA GLN A 108 7.59 6.78 -12.06
C GLN A 108 9.04 6.71 -11.58
N ALA A 109 9.30 6.06 -10.44
CA ALA A 109 10.63 6.05 -9.83
C ALA A 109 11.67 5.35 -10.73
N GLU A 110 12.78 6.04 -10.99
CA GLU A 110 13.99 5.41 -11.53
C GLU A 110 14.65 4.57 -10.43
N LEU A 111 15.03 3.34 -10.76
CA LEU A 111 15.65 2.41 -9.83
C LEU A 111 17.13 2.32 -10.17
N ASP A 112 17.96 2.78 -9.23
CA ASP A 112 19.42 2.73 -9.30
C ASP A 112 19.98 1.29 -9.25
#